data_AF-A0A1Y1WK44-F1
#
_entry.id   AF-A0A1Y1WK44-F1
#
_cell.length_a   1.000
_cell.length_b   1.000
_cell.length_c   1.000
_cell.angle_alpha   90.00
_cell.angle_beta   90.00
_cell.angle_gamma   90.00
#
_symmetry.space_group_name_H-M   'P 1'
#
loop_
_entity.id
_entity.type
_entity.pdbx_description
1 polymer ?
#
loop_
_entity_poly.entity_id
_entity_poly.type
_entity_poly.pdbx_seq_one_letter_code
_entity_poly.pdbx_strand_id
1 'polypeptide(L)' 'MTLGTAIAPSSIEADSRNFGGDFAQWFSWCQTCGHGGHVAHMQGWFASHLECPVPDCACQCDKRS' A
#
# COMPACT_ATOMS: atom_id res chain seq x y z
N MET A 1 14.07 -39.79 -24.11
CA MET A 1 14.59 -38.42 -23.93
C MET A 1 13.57 -37.47 -24.53
N THR A 2 12.65 -36.93 -23.74
CA THR A 2 11.63 -35.99 -24.25
C THR A 2 12.10 -34.57 -23.93
N LEU A 3 12.09 -33.69 -24.91
CA LEU A 3 12.52 -32.30 -24.80
C LEU A 3 11.54 -31.53 -23.88
N GLY A 4 12.09 -30.78 -22.92
CA GLY A 4 11.31 -29.93 -22.02
C GLY A 4 10.62 -28.81 -22.80
N THR A 5 9.33 -28.63 -22.56
CA THR A 5 8.55 -27.52 -23.12
C THR A 5 8.85 -26.26 -22.30
N ALA A 6 9.23 -25.18 -22.96
CA ALA A 6 9.41 -23.89 -22.31
C ALA A 6 8.03 -23.38 -21.84
N ILE A 7 7.87 -23.20 -20.53
CA ILE A 7 6.74 -22.43 -19.98
C ILE A 7 7.03 -20.96 -20.30
N ALA A 8 6.34 -20.43 -21.31
CA ALA A 8 6.29 -18.99 -21.53
C ALA A 8 5.65 -18.33 -20.29
N PRO A 9 6.18 -17.22 -19.77
CA PRO A 9 5.55 -16.53 -18.65
C PRO A 9 4.14 -16.11 -19.06
N SER A 10 3.16 -16.62 -18.32
CA SER A 10 1.79 -16.13 -18.35
C SER A 10 1.78 -14.63 -18.09
N SER A 11 1.22 -13.89 -19.03
CA SER A 11 0.67 -12.55 -18.83
C SER A 11 1.70 -11.44 -18.60
N ILE A 12 2.39 -11.00 -19.67
CA ILE A 12 2.88 -9.62 -19.72
C ILE A 12 1.65 -8.75 -20.02
N GLU A 13 0.98 -8.34 -18.96
CA GLU A 13 -0.17 -7.44 -19.04
C GLU A 13 0.36 -6.04 -19.30
N ALA A 14 -0.05 -5.46 -20.43
CA ALA A 14 0.33 -4.12 -20.83
C ALA A 14 -0.30 -3.10 -19.88
N ASP A 15 0.36 -2.77 -18.77
CA ASP A 15 -0.15 -1.74 -17.85
C ASP A 15 0.08 -0.34 -18.45
N SER A 16 -1.04 0.27 -18.84
CA SER A 16 -1.12 1.63 -19.36
C SER A 16 -0.94 2.63 -18.22
N ARG A 17 0.28 2.74 -17.68
CA ARG A 17 0.75 3.66 -16.62
C ARG A 17 -0.35 4.53 -16.01
N ASN A 18 -1.21 3.90 -15.23
CA ASN A 18 -2.11 4.61 -14.36
C ASN A 18 -1.26 5.06 -13.17
N PHE A 19 -0.72 6.28 -13.25
CA PHE A 19 0.17 6.83 -12.21
C PHE A 19 -0.46 6.80 -10.80
N GLY A 20 -1.78 6.66 -10.68
CA GLY A 20 -2.49 6.51 -9.41
C GLY A 20 -2.63 5.07 -8.89
N GLY A 21 -2.52 4.05 -9.76
CA GLY A 21 -2.62 2.64 -9.37
C GLY A 21 -1.43 2.18 -8.54
N ASP A 22 -0.23 2.63 -8.92
CA ASP A 22 1.00 2.30 -8.20
C ASP A 22 1.05 2.98 -6.82
N PHE A 23 0.62 4.25 -6.74
CA PHE A 23 0.64 5.01 -5.50
C PHE A 23 -0.25 4.41 -4.41
N ALA A 24 -1.39 3.84 -4.80
CA ALA A 24 -2.31 3.17 -3.88
C ALA A 24 -1.65 1.96 -3.16
N GLN A 25 -0.70 1.30 -3.82
CA GLN A 25 0.05 0.15 -3.28
C GLN A 25 1.26 0.57 -2.43
N TRP A 26 1.60 1.87 -2.39
CA TRP A 26 2.72 2.33 -1.58
C TRP A 26 2.39 2.23 -0.11
N PHE A 27 3.45 2.08 0.70
CA PHE A 27 3.33 2.14 2.15
C PHE A 27 3.46 3.58 2.64
N SER A 28 2.65 3.92 3.63
CA SER A 28 2.75 5.15 4.40
C SER A 28 2.97 4.82 5.86
N TRP A 29 3.78 5.62 6.55
CA TRP A 29 4.10 5.44 7.96
C TRP A 29 4.08 6.77 8.71
N CYS A 30 3.64 6.74 9.97
CA CYS A 30 3.73 7.86 10.88
C CYS A 30 5.16 7.99 11.42
N GLN A 31 5.73 9.20 11.40
CA GLN A 31 7.07 9.44 11.94
C GLN A 31 7.10 9.40 13.48
N THR A 32 5.95 9.56 14.13
CA THR A 32 5.86 9.61 15.60
C THR A 32 5.75 8.23 16.22
N CYS A 33 4.89 7.35 15.68
CA CYS A 33 4.66 6.01 16.24
C CYS A 33 5.22 4.87 15.38
N GLY A 34 5.69 5.13 14.16
CA GLY A 34 6.23 4.10 13.26
C GLY A 34 5.19 3.16 12.65
N HIS A 35 3.91 3.28 13.00
CA HIS A 35 2.83 2.48 12.44
C HIS A 35 2.36 3.03 11.09
N GLY A 36 1.83 2.13 10.25
CA GLY A 36 1.51 2.46 8.88
C GLY A 36 0.77 1.35 8.15
N GLY A 37 0.49 1.60 6.88
CA GLY A 37 -0.22 0.68 5.99
C GLY A 37 -0.24 1.19 4.55
N HIS A 38 -0.88 0.45 3.66
CA HIS A 38 -1.04 0.85 2.26
C HIS A 38 -1.80 2.18 2.17
N VAL A 39 -1.31 3.09 1.33
CA VAL A 39 -1.87 4.44 1.15
C VAL A 39 -3.37 4.40 0.90
N ALA A 40 -3.86 3.46 0.08
CA ALA A 40 -5.30 3.32 -0.18
C ALA A 40 -6.14 3.14 1.09
N HIS A 41 -5.69 2.27 2.01
CA HIS A 41 -6.41 2.01 3.26
C HIS A 41 -6.23 3.16 4.25
N MET A 42 -5.02 3.71 4.33
CA MET A 42 -4.71 4.80 5.26
C MET A 42 -5.48 6.07 4.89
N GLN A 43 -5.62 6.39 3.60
CA GLN A 43 -6.46 7.49 3.13
C GLN A 43 -7.93 7.32 3.54
N GLY A 44 -8.47 6.10 3.41
CA GLY A 44 -9.83 5.79 3.84
C GLY A 44 -10.02 5.92 5.35
N TRP A 45 -9.05 5.44 6.13
CA TRP A 45 -9.08 5.54 7.59
C TRP A 45 -9.04 7.01 8.08
N PHE A 46 -8.10 7.79 7.57
CA PHE A 46 -7.90 9.18 7.98
C PHE A 46 -8.97 10.15 7.47
N ALA A 47 -9.87 9.71 6.58
CA ALA A 47 -11.04 10.51 6.21
C ALA A 47 -12.02 10.77 7.38
N SER A 48 -12.01 9.91 8.40
CA SER A 48 -12.89 10.02 9.58
C SER A 48 -12.20 9.83 10.93
N HIS A 49 -10.92 9.46 10.94
CA HIS A 49 -10.13 9.25 12.16
C HIS A 49 -8.88 10.11 12.14
N LEU A 50 -8.49 10.63 13.30
CA LEU A 50 -7.20 11.35 13.45
C LEU A 50 -6.15 10.48 14.16
N GLU A 51 -6.57 9.36 14.74
CA GLU A 51 -5.75 8.45 15.53
C GLU A 51 -5.16 7.30 14.72
N CYS A 52 -4.10 6.71 15.25
CA CYS A 52 -3.45 5.55 14.68
C CYS A 52 -4.43 4.36 14.59
N PRO A 53 -4.49 3.63 13.46
CA PRO A 53 -5.37 2.46 13.31
C PRO A 53 -4.93 1.25 14.15
N VAL A 54 -3.72 1.29 14.73
CA VAL A 54 -3.20 0.20 15.56
C VAL A 54 -3.83 0.27 16.96
N PRO A 55 -4.45 -0.81 17.45
CA PRO A 55 -4.99 -0.87 18.81
C PRO A 55 -3.93 -0.51 19.85
N ASP A 56 -4.36 0.15 20.94
CA ASP A 56 -3.48 0.62 22.03
C ASP A 56 -2.51 1.77 21.62
N CYS A 57 -2.64 2.35 20.43
CA CYS A 57 -1.85 3.51 20.00
C CYS A 57 -2.68 4.80 19.94
N ALA A 58 -2.56 5.66 20.95
CA ALA A 58 -3.25 6.96 20.99
C ALA A 58 -2.57 8.09 20.18
N CYS A 59 -1.71 7.75 19.21
CA CYS A 59 -0.99 8.75 18.41
C CYS A 59 -1.91 9.44 17.39
N GLN A 60 -1.84 10.76 17.26
CA GLN A 60 -2.59 11.54 16.27
C GLN A 60 -1.87 11.56 14.91
N CYS A 61 -1.93 10.46 14.17
CA CYS A 61 -1.14 10.25 12.95
C CYS A 61 -1.55 11.11 11.74
N ASP A 62 -2.78 11.65 11.71
CA ASP A 62 -3.23 12.56 10.63
C ASP A 62 -2.54 13.94 10.69
N LYS A 63 -2.12 14.36 11.88
CA LYS A 63 -1.39 15.62 12.07
C LYS A 63 0.05 15.43 11.60
N ARG A 64 0.36 15.92 10.40
CA ARG A 64 1.72 16.01 9.88
C ARG A 64 2.52 16.98 10.77
N SER A 65 3.34 16.44 11.67
CA SER A 65 4.34 17.20 12.44
C SER A 65 5.56 17.52 11.60
#